data_AF-A0A369AV70-F1
#
_entry.id   AF-A0A369AV70-F1
#
_cell.length_a   1.000
_cell.length_b   1.000
_cell.length_c   1.000
_cell.angle_alpha   90.00
_cell.angle_beta   90.00
_cell.angle_gamma   90.00
#
_symmetry.space_group_name_H-M   'P 1'
#
loop_
_entity.id
_entity.type
_entity.pdbx_description
1 polymer ?
#
loop_
_entity_poly.entity_id
_entity_poly.type
_entity_poly.pdbx_seq_one_letter_code
_entity_poly.pdbx_strand_id
1 'polypeptide(L)'
;MTKEHFLLSLEKELKQQQIENFTTYINYYDEIINDYMEDGYTELEALNKLDSIDQIVQTIKDENGLTETLAVKRNPMLIVLLIVGAPLWGSILISIILLLFSGLIILWCGPFILGALSFGGLLTGIVSLAGLVFNQQLFYIVTQLGVALIATAVGILLLLGTVYSTKYVGVFSKKIINTLQKVFSWKGGIF
;
A
#
# COMPACT_ATOMS: atom_id res chain seq x y z
N MET A 1 -31.81 47.72 -6.65
CA MET A 1 -30.50 47.03 -6.72
C MET A 1 -29.95 47.33 -8.10
N THR A 2 -28.68 47.68 -8.25
CA THR A 2 -28.06 47.88 -9.58
C THR A 2 -27.57 46.55 -10.15
N LYS A 3 -27.47 46.45 -11.48
CA LYS A 3 -27.01 45.27 -12.20
C LYS A 3 -25.68 44.72 -11.65
N GLU A 4 -24.69 45.59 -11.45
CA GLU A 4 -23.38 45.20 -10.93
C GLU A 4 -23.46 44.56 -9.53
N HIS A 5 -24.34 45.07 -8.67
CA HIS A 5 -24.51 44.55 -7.31
C HIS A 5 -25.16 43.16 -7.32
N PHE A 6 -26.04 42.87 -8.29
CA PHE A 6 -26.66 41.56 -8.44
C PHE A 6 -25.63 40.51 -8.88
N LEU A 7 -24.85 40.80 -9.91
CA LEU A 7 -23.82 39.85 -10.42
C LEU A 7 -22.72 39.59 -9.39
N LEU A 8 -22.27 40.60 -8.65
CA LEU A 8 -21.31 40.41 -7.56
C LEU A 8 -21.85 39.52 -6.42
N SER A 9 -23.15 39.66 -6.11
CA SER A 9 -23.80 38.83 -5.09
C SER A 9 -23.95 37.38 -5.57
N LEU A 10 -24.31 37.19 -6.83
CA LEU A 10 -24.38 35.86 -7.46
C LEU A 10 -23.00 35.20 -7.53
N GLU A 11 -21.95 35.93 -7.91
CA GLU A 11 -20.57 35.42 -7.96
C GLU A 11 -20.09 34.95 -6.58
N LYS A 12 -20.41 35.71 -5.53
CA LYS A 12 -20.04 35.38 -4.16
C LYS A 12 -20.71 34.07 -3.70
N GLU A 13 -22.00 33.91 -3.96
CA GLU A 13 -22.74 32.69 -3.62
C GLU A 13 -22.25 31.48 -4.42
N LEU A 14 -22.00 31.63 -5.73
CA LEU A 14 -21.47 30.55 -6.57
C LEU A 14 -20.05 30.12 -6.15
N LYS A 15 -19.19 31.06 -5.74
CA LYS A 15 -17.87 30.76 -5.16
C LYS A 15 -17.97 30.06 -3.82
N GLN A 16 -18.90 30.48 -2.97
CA GLN A 16 -19.15 29.83 -1.67
C GLN A 16 -19.60 28.37 -1.84
N GLN A 17 -20.32 28.07 -2.92
CA GLN A 17 -20.79 26.73 -3.27
C GLN A 17 -19.78 25.90 -4.11
N GLN A 18 -18.56 26.41 -4.34
CA GLN A 18 -17.47 25.74 -5.10
C GLN A 18 -17.84 25.30 -6.53
N ILE A 19 -18.61 26.12 -7.25
CA ILE A 19 -18.98 25.80 -8.64
C ILE A 19 -17.83 26.21 -9.57
N GLU A 20 -17.13 25.23 -10.18
CA GLU A 20 -15.96 25.50 -11.04
C GLU A 20 -16.28 26.39 -12.25
N ASN A 21 -17.50 26.29 -12.80
CA ASN A 21 -17.93 27.01 -14.00
C ASN A 21 -18.65 28.35 -13.71
N PHE A 22 -18.46 28.95 -12.52
CA PHE A 22 -19.19 30.15 -12.09
C PHE A 22 -19.12 31.32 -13.09
N THR A 23 -17.97 31.55 -13.74
CA THR A 23 -17.78 32.63 -14.72
C THR A 23 -18.74 32.52 -15.91
N THR A 24 -19.00 31.30 -16.39
CA THR A 24 -19.93 31.07 -17.52
C THR A 24 -21.36 31.42 -17.12
N TYR A 25 -21.76 31.07 -15.89
CA TYR A 25 -23.07 31.43 -15.36
C TYR A 25 -23.23 32.94 -15.16
N ILE A 26 -22.20 33.62 -14.64
CA ILE A 26 -22.21 35.07 -14.50
C ILE A 26 -22.38 35.77 -15.85
N ASN A 27 -21.65 35.32 -16.88
CA ASN A 27 -21.77 35.89 -18.22
C ASN A 27 -23.15 35.64 -18.84
N TYR A 28 -23.72 34.46 -18.63
CA TYR A 28 -25.06 34.12 -19.10
C TYR A 28 -26.14 35.03 -18.50
N TYR A 29 -26.10 35.26 -17.18
CA TYR A 29 -27.03 36.18 -16.54
C TYR A 29 -26.77 37.65 -16.90
N ASP A 30 -25.51 38.02 -17.19
CA ASP A 30 -25.19 39.36 -17.72
C ASP A 30 -25.83 39.59 -19.10
N GLU A 31 -25.75 38.60 -19.99
CA GLU A 31 -26.37 38.61 -21.33
C GLU A 31 -27.90 38.70 -21.25
N ILE A 32 -28.55 37.90 -20.39
CA ILE A 32 -30.01 37.97 -20.19
C ILE A 32 -30.44 39.35 -19.67
N ILE A 33 -29.70 39.93 -18.72
CA ILE A 33 -30.03 41.25 -18.19
C ILE A 33 -29.85 42.32 -19.28
N ASN A 34 -28.81 42.18 -20.13
CA ASN A 34 -28.61 43.08 -21.27
C ASN A 34 -29.73 42.97 -22.30
N ASP A 35 -30.17 41.77 -22.65
CA ASP A 35 -31.29 41.55 -23.58
C ASP A 35 -32.58 42.23 -23.07
N TYR A 36 -32.86 42.13 -21.77
CA TYR A 36 -34.00 42.84 -21.18
C TYR A 36 -33.86 44.37 -21.25
N MET A 37 -32.65 44.90 -21.08
CA MET A 37 -32.43 46.35 -21.25
C MET A 37 -32.55 46.78 -22.71
N GLU A 38 -32.12 45.96 -23.67
CA GLU A 38 -32.27 46.22 -25.11
C GLU A 38 -33.73 46.18 -25.57
N ASP A 39 -34.55 45.32 -24.96
CA ASP A 39 -36.00 45.27 -25.14
C ASP A 39 -36.76 46.46 -24.50
N GLY A 40 -36.04 47.40 -23.89
CA GLY A 40 -36.58 48.66 -23.35
C GLY A 40 -37.05 48.58 -21.90
N TYR A 41 -36.72 47.52 -21.16
CA TYR A 41 -37.00 47.44 -19.72
C TYR A 41 -35.96 48.22 -18.91
N THR A 42 -36.41 48.81 -17.79
CA THR A 42 -35.47 49.42 -16.84
C THR A 42 -34.71 48.35 -16.06
N GLU A 43 -33.48 48.65 -15.60
CA GLU A 43 -32.65 47.70 -14.84
C GLU A 43 -33.39 47.04 -13.66
N LEU A 44 -34.29 47.79 -13.01
CA LEU A 44 -35.09 47.31 -11.89
C LEU A 44 -36.18 46.32 -12.32
N GLU A 45 -36.76 46.49 -13.52
CA GLU A 45 -37.77 45.58 -14.06
C GLU A 45 -37.14 44.28 -14.59
N ALA A 46 -35.95 44.37 -15.20
CA ALA A 46 -35.17 43.21 -15.62
C ALA A 46 -34.80 42.31 -14.42
N LEU A 47 -34.33 42.91 -13.33
CA LEU A 47 -34.00 42.19 -12.09
C LEU A 47 -35.23 41.61 -11.38
N ASN A 48 -36.41 42.22 -11.54
CA ASN A 48 -37.65 41.71 -10.95
C ASN A 48 -38.27 40.57 -11.78
N LYS A 49 -37.85 40.41 -13.05
CA LYS A 49 -38.19 39.25 -13.87
C LYS A 49 -37.29 38.04 -13.62
N LEU A 50 -36.08 38.26 -13.10
CA LEU A 50 -35.20 37.19 -12.69
C LEU A 50 -35.66 36.60 -11.35
N ASP A 51 -35.51 35.28 -11.21
CA ASP A 51 -35.68 34.59 -9.93
C ASP A 51 -34.67 35.09 -8.88
N SER A 52 -34.95 34.84 -7.61
CA SER A 52 -34.06 35.27 -6.51
C SER A 52 -32.69 34.60 -6.64
N ILE A 53 -31.63 35.29 -6.17
CA ILE A 53 -30.24 34.80 -6.23
C ILE A 53 -30.13 33.37 -5.66
N ASP A 54 -30.81 33.09 -4.54
CA ASP A 54 -30.84 31.75 -3.94
C ASP A 54 -31.47 30.69 -4.85
N GLN A 55 -32.51 31.04 -5.60
CA GLN A 55 -33.19 30.14 -6.52
C GLN A 55 -32.32 29.86 -7.75
N ILE A 56 -31.67 30.89 -8.29
CA ILE A 56 -30.71 30.76 -9.40
C ILE A 56 -29.57 29.83 -8.99
N VAL A 57 -29.00 30.02 -7.79
CA VAL A 57 -27.93 29.17 -7.26
C VAL A 57 -28.41 27.72 -7.09
N GLN A 58 -29.64 27.50 -6.62
CA GLN A 58 -30.21 26.15 -6.52
C GLN A 58 -30.41 25.50 -7.89
N THR A 59 -30.96 26.22 -8.87
CA THR A 59 -31.13 25.70 -10.24
C THR A 59 -29.79 25.33 -10.88
N ILE A 60 -28.77 26.18 -10.73
CA ILE A 60 -27.41 25.90 -11.23
C ILE A 60 -26.80 24.69 -10.52
N LYS A 61 -27.10 24.50 -9.23
CA LYS A 61 -26.64 23.35 -8.43
C LYS A 61 -27.31 22.05 -8.89
N ASP A 62 -28.60 22.10 -9.20
CA ASP A 62 -29.37 20.99 -9.74
C ASP A 62 -28.88 20.61 -11.15
N GLU A 63 -28.66 21.59 -12.04
CA GLU A 63 -28.15 21.38 -13.39
C GLU A 63 -26.73 20.82 -13.44
N ASN A 64 -25.84 21.28 -12.55
CA ASN A 64 -24.47 20.75 -12.44
C ASN A 64 -24.40 19.39 -11.71
N GLY A 65 -25.54 18.83 -11.28
CA GLY A 65 -25.57 17.58 -10.52
C GLY A 65 -24.90 17.67 -9.14
N LEU A 66 -24.76 18.89 -8.60
CA LEU A 66 -24.17 19.16 -7.28
C LEU A 66 -25.17 18.98 -6.13
N THR A 67 -26.45 18.74 -6.45
CA THR A 67 -27.52 18.53 -5.45
C THR A 67 -27.52 17.13 -4.86
N GLU A 68 -26.77 16.19 -5.42
CA GLU A 68 -26.54 14.92 -4.77
C GLU A 68 -25.05 14.72 -4.59
N THR A 69 -24.58 15.04 -3.37
CA THR A 69 -23.53 14.25 -2.74
C THR A 69 -23.74 12.81 -3.17
N LEU A 70 -22.87 12.30 -4.04
CA LEU A 70 -22.96 10.98 -4.66
C LEU A 70 -23.62 10.00 -3.70
N ALA A 71 -24.95 9.86 -3.82
CA ALA A 71 -25.70 8.88 -3.08
C ALA A 71 -25.45 7.59 -3.85
N VAL A 72 -24.18 7.17 -3.87
CA VAL A 72 -23.80 5.81 -4.18
C VAL A 72 -24.73 5.01 -3.29
N LYS A 73 -25.67 4.30 -3.91
CA LYS A 73 -26.60 3.37 -3.29
C LYS A 73 -25.77 2.27 -2.63
N ARG A 74 -25.12 2.63 -1.52
CA ARG A 74 -24.22 1.78 -0.76
C ARG A 74 -25.15 0.87 -0.02
N ASN A 75 -25.16 -0.38 -0.46
CA ASN A 75 -25.89 -1.45 0.18
C ASN A 75 -25.59 -1.36 1.70
N PRO A 76 -26.59 -1.21 2.59
CA PRO A 76 -26.33 -1.05 4.02
C PRO A 76 -25.53 -2.23 4.58
N MET A 77 -25.69 -3.40 3.97
CA MET A 77 -24.86 -4.58 4.19
C MET A 77 -23.38 -4.36 3.89
N LEU A 78 -23.03 -3.63 2.82
CA LEU A 78 -21.63 -3.29 2.49
C LEU A 78 -21.04 -2.28 3.47
N ILE A 79 -21.84 -1.33 3.98
CA ILE A 79 -21.37 -0.34 4.98
C ILE A 79 -21.13 -1.03 6.33
N VAL A 80 -22.05 -1.89 6.76
CA VAL A 80 -21.87 -2.71 7.97
C VAL A 80 -20.69 -3.67 7.79
N LEU A 81 -20.56 -4.29 6.63
CA LEU A 81 -19.40 -5.11 6.28
C LEU A 81 -18.11 -4.28 6.16
N LEU A 82 -18.17 -2.98 5.91
CA LEU A 82 -17.00 -2.10 5.90
C LEU A 82 -16.63 -1.63 7.31
N ILE A 83 -17.59 -1.37 8.20
CA ILE A 83 -17.37 -1.02 9.61
C ILE A 83 -16.85 -2.22 10.40
N VAL A 84 -17.47 -3.40 10.23
CA VAL A 84 -17.03 -4.66 10.85
C VAL A 84 -15.84 -5.23 10.08
N GLY A 85 -15.79 -4.98 8.77
CA GLY A 85 -14.66 -5.35 7.93
C GLY A 85 -13.42 -4.54 8.23
N ALA A 86 -13.50 -3.25 8.56
CA ALA A 86 -12.31 -2.42 8.82
C ALA A 86 -11.32 -3.06 9.82
N PRO A 87 -11.75 -3.57 10.99
CA PRO A 87 -10.87 -4.34 11.87
C PRO A 87 -10.47 -5.72 11.31
N LEU A 88 -11.33 -6.37 10.51
CA LEU A 88 -11.04 -7.67 9.88
C LEU A 88 -10.02 -7.55 8.73
N TRP A 89 -10.09 -6.54 7.88
CA TRP A 89 -9.16 -6.27 6.77
C TRP A 89 -7.76 -6.00 7.32
N GLY A 90 -7.65 -5.26 8.42
CA GLY A 90 -6.39 -5.05 9.13
C GLY A 90 -5.79 -6.36 9.62
N SER A 91 -6.60 -7.21 10.26
CA SER A 91 -6.17 -8.53 10.76
C SER A 91 -5.74 -9.48 9.64
N ILE A 92 -6.46 -9.50 8.51
CA ILE A 92 -6.14 -10.31 7.33
C ILE A 92 -4.84 -9.84 6.70
N LEU A 93 -4.65 -8.53 6.53
CA LEU A 93 -3.43 -7.95 5.97
C LEU A 93 -2.21 -8.30 6.84
N ILE A 94 -2.35 -8.13 8.16
CA ILE A 94 -1.32 -8.51 9.13
C ILE A 94 -1.01 -10.01 9.02
N SER A 95 -2.04 -10.86 8.94
CA SER A 95 -1.86 -12.31 8.87
C SER A 95 -1.11 -12.74 7.60
N ILE A 96 -1.38 -12.11 6.46
CA ILE A 96 -0.67 -12.37 5.20
C ILE A 96 0.80 -11.98 5.32
N ILE A 97 1.09 -10.81 5.93
CA ILE A 97 2.46 -10.34 6.17
C ILE A 97 3.21 -11.31 7.10
N LEU A 98 2.59 -11.74 8.20
CA LEU A 98 3.18 -12.71 9.12
C LEU A 98 3.43 -14.05 8.44
N LEU A 99 2.52 -14.50 7.57
CA LEU A 99 2.66 -15.77 6.86
C LEU A 99 3.83 -15.73 5.86
N LEU A 100 3.99 -14.62 5.12
CA LEU A 100 5.16 -14.39 4.27
C LEU A 100 6.45 -14.38 5.08
N PHE A 101 6.45 -13.71 6.23
CA PHE A 101 7.61 -13.65 7.12
C PHE A 101 7.96 -15.02 7.70
N SER A 102 6.97 -15.79 8.14
CA SER A 102 7.12 -17.16 8.60
C SER A 102 7.71 -18.06 7.52
N GLY A 103 7.20 -17.98 6.28
CA GLY A 103 7.75 -18.73 5.16
C GLY A 103 9.22 -18.38 4.88
N LEU A 104 9.60 -17.11 5.02
CA LEU A 104 11.00 -16.68 4.87
C LEU A 104 11.90 -17.24 5.98
N ILE A 105 11.42 -17.27 7.23
CA ILE A 105 12.16 -17.85 8.35
C ILE A 105 12.38 -19.35 8.13
N ILE A 106 11.34 -20.08 7.72
CA ILE A 106 11.43 -21.53 7.46
C ILE A 106 12.44 -21.81 6.33
N LEU A 107 12.44 -20.99 5.29
CA LEU A 107 13.40 -21.08 4.18
C LEU A 107 14.86 -20.92 4.66
N TRP A 108 15.09 -20.04 5.64
CA TRP A 108 16.41 -19.82 6.25
C TRP A 108 16.81 -20.89 7.28
N CYS A 109 15.86 -21.66 7.80
CA CYS A 109 16.14 -22.72 8.77
C CYS A 109 17.00 -23.85 8.16
N GLY A 110 16.79 -24.19 6.88
CA GLY A 110 17.58 -25.20 6.16
C GLY A 110 19.10 -24.94 6.18
N PRO A 111 19.59 -23.81 5.64
CA PRO A 111 21.01 -23.48 5.70
C PRO A 111 21.52 -23.28 7.14
N PHE A 112 20.67 -22.82 8.07
CA PHE A 112 21.06 -22.69 9.47
C PHE A 112 21.39 -24.04 10.13
N ILE A 113 20.55 -25.06 9.91
CA ILE A 113 20.78 -26.42 10.45
C ILE A 113 22.05 -27.04 9.85
N LEU A 114 22.24 -26.91 8.53
CA LEU A 114 23.45 -27.38 7.85
C LEU A 114 24.71 -26.68 8.39
N GLY A 115 24.64 -25.37 8.66
CA GLY A 115 25.72 -24.60 9.25
C GLY A 115 26.05 -25.06 10.68
N ALA A 116 25.03 -25.27 11.52
CA ALA A 116 25.21 -25.76 12.88
C ALA A 116 25.83 -27.17 12.91
N LEU A 117 25.38 -28.06 12.01
CA LEU A 117 25.92 -29.42 11.91
C LEU A 117 27.37 -29.42 11.41
N SER A 118 27.70 -28.54 10.45
CA SER A 118 29.08 -28.33 10.00
C SER A 118 29.98 -27.89 11.14
N PHE A 119 29.55 -26.94 11.96
CA PHE A 119 30.31 -26.48 13.12
C PHE A 119 30.52 -27.61 14.13
N GLY A 120 29.48 -28.42 14.39
CA GLY A 120 29.60 -29.63 15.21
C GLY A 120 30.61 -30.65 14.66
N GLY A 121 30.61 -30.90 13.35
CA GLY A 121 31.57 -31.79 12.70
C GLY A 121 33.02 -31.31 12.81
N LEU A 122 33.25 -29.99 12.69
CA LEU A 122 34.58 -29.41 12.85
C LEU A 122 35.04 -29.45 14.32
N LEU A 123 34.18 -29.10 15.26
CA LEU A 123 34.48 -29.13 16.69
C LEU A 123 34.78 -30.55 17.18
N THR A 124 33.96 -31.53 16.77
CA THR A 124 34.19 -32.94 17.11
C THR A 124 35.52 -33.43 16.56
N GLY A 125 35.92 -33.00 15.36
CA GLY A 125 37.25 -33.24 14.82
C GLY A 125 38.39 -32.72 15.71
N ILE A 126 38.29 -31.48 16.18
CA ILE A 126 39.29 -30.83 17.05
C ILE A 126 39.36 -31.50 18.42
N VAL A 127 38.20 -31.76 19.03
CA VAL A 127 38.10 -32.45 20.34
C VAL A 127 38.64 -33.87 20.24
N SER A 128 38.39 -34.55 19.11
CA SER A 128 38.92 -35.89 18.87
C SER A 128 40.45 -35.90 18.91
N LEU A 129 41.09 -34.90 18.29
CA LEU A 129 42.54 -34.74 18.29
C LEU A 129 43.11 -34.43 19.69
N ALA A 130 42.43 -33.59 20.47
CA ALA A 130 42.82 -33.31 21.86
C ALA A 130 42.71 -34.54 22.77
N GLY A 131 41.75 -35.43 22.50
CA GLY A 131 41.55 -36.69 23.21
C GLY A 131 42.74 -37.67 23.12
N LEU A 132 43.62 -37.51 22.13
CA LEU A 132 44.82 -38.33 21.95
C LEU A 132 45.86 -38.15 23.08
N VAL A 133 45.82 -37.01 23.78
CA VAL A 133 46.77 -36.71 24.88
C VAL A 133 46.52 -37.59 26.11
N PHE A 134 45.27 -38.05 26.31
CA PHE A 134 44.86 -38.76 27.51
C PHE A 134 45.08 -40.28 27.47
N ASN A 135 45.31 -40.88 26.29
CA ASN A 135 45.43 -42.32 26.17
C ASN A 135 46.41 -42.71 25.06
N GLN A 136 47.45 -43.46 25.43
CA GLN A 136 48.62 -43.77 24.58
C GLN A 136 48.51 -45.14 23.89
N GLN A 137 47.39 -45.85 24.05
CA GLN A 137 47.16 -47.14 23.41
C GLN A 137 47.09 -46.96 21.87
N LEU A 138 47.94 -47.69 21.12
CA LEU A 138 48.01 -47.58 19.65
C LEU A 138 46.64 -47.74 18.97
N PHE A 139 45.81 -48.67 19.45
CA PHE A 139 44.46 -48.88 18.92
C PHE A 139 43.59 -47.62 19.07
N TYR A 140 43.61 -46.99 20.24
CA TYR A 140 42.83 -45.77 20.52
C TYR A 140 43.28 -44.60 19.63
N ILE A 141 44.60 -44.44 19.44
CA ILE A 141 45.17 -43.39 18.61
C ILE A 141 44.69 -43.51 17.16
N VAL A 142 44.75 -44.72 16.58
CA VAL A 142 44.35 -44.97 15.19
C VAL A 142 42.84 -44.75 14.99
N THR A 143 42.01 -45.26 15.89
CA THR A 143 40.54 -45.07 15.79
C THR A 143 40.15 -43.60 15.93
N GLN A 144 40.79 -42.88 16.84
CA GLN A 144 40.47 -41.48 17.13
C GLN A 144 40.92 -40.53 16.00
N LEU A 145 42.06 -40.82 15.35
CA LEU A 145 42.48 -40.14 14.12
C LEU A 145 41.50 -40.39 12.96
N GLY A 146 41.01 -41.63 12.81
CA GLY A 146 39.99 -41.96 11.81
C GLY A 146 38.70 -41.18 12.04
N VAL A 147 38.21 -41.14 13.29
CA VAL A 147 37.01 -40.36 13.66
C VAL A 147 37.24 -38.87 13.44
N ALA A 148 38.41 -38.33 13.78
CA ALA A 148 38.74 -36.92 13.54
C ALA A 148 38.70 -36.58 12.05
N LEU A 149 39.28 -37.42 11.20
CA LEU A 149 39.35 -37.19 9.76
C LEU A 149 37.96 -37.30 9.10
N ILE A 150 37.16 -38.29 9.49
CA ILE A 150 35.78 -38.44 8.97
C ILE A 150 34.91 -37.28 9.44
N ALA A 151 34.95 -36.92 10.73
CA ALA A 151 34.13 -35.84 11.29
C ALA A 151 34.47 -34.47 10.67
N THR A 152 35.75 -34.17 10.47
CA THR A 152 36.18 -32.94 9.79
C THR A 152 35.79 -32.95 8.31
N ALA A 153 35.96 -34.07 7.60
CA ALA A 153 35.56 -34.19 6.19
C ALA A 153 34.04 -33.98 6.02
N VAL A 154 33.23 -34.61 6.87
CA VAL A 154 31.76 -34.42 6.89
C VAL A 154 31.42 -32.97 7.25
N GLY A 155 32.10 -32.38 8.23
CA GLY A 155 31.93 -30.98 8.61
C GLY A 155 32.19 -30.02 7.46
N ILE A 156 33.26 -30.23 6.68
CA ILE A 156 33.61 -29.42 5.50
C ILE A 156 32.58 -29.61 4.38
N LEU A 157 32.17 -30.85 4.08
CA LEU A 157 31.13 -31.12 3.08
C LEU A 157 29.81 -30.41 3.41
N LEU A 158 29.41 -30.45 4.68
CA LEU A 158 28.23 -29.73 5.16
C LEU A 158 28.41 -28.21 5.08
N LEU A 159 29.61 -27.68 5.31
CA LEU A 159 29.91 -26.26 5.16
C LEU A 159 29.70 -25.81 3.71
N LEU A 160 30.23 -26.56 2.75
CA LEU A 160 29.99 -26.31 1.34
C LEU A 160 28.49 -26.36 1.03
N GLY A 161 27.80 -27.40 1.53
CA GLY A 161 26.35 -27.53 1.43
C GLY A 161 25.61 -26.28 1.92
N THR A 162 25.98 -25.74 3.08
CA THR A 162 25.43 -24.49 3.63
C THR A 162 25.66 -23.30 2.71
N VAL A 163 26.85 -23.14 2.15
CA VAL A 163 27.17 -22.01 1.24
C VAL A 163 26.32 -22.08 -0.03
N TYR A 164 26.17 -23.27 -0.62
CA TYR A 164 25.30 -23.46 -1.78
C TYR A 164 23.84 -23.21 -1.43
N SER A 165 23.32 -23.83 -0.37
CA SER A 165 21.94 -23.62 0.09
C SER A 165 21.64 -22.14 0.38
N THR A 166 22.58 -21.42 1.01
CA THR A 166 22.41 -19.98 1.29
C THR A 166 22.33 -19.14 0.02
N LYS A 167 23.11 -19.47 -1.02
CA LYS A 167 23.00 -18.79 -2.33
C LYS A 167 21.64 -19.02 -2.97
N TYR A 168 21.15 -20.26 -3.00
CA TYR A 168 19.82 -20.58 -3.57
C TYR A 168 18.69 -19.88 -2.80
N VAL A 169 18.71 -19.99 -1.46
CA VAL A 169 17.76 -19.34 -0.55
C VAL A 169 17.80 -17.81 -0.73
N GLY A 170 19.00 -17.22 -0.84
CA GLY A 170 19.18 -15.78 -1.05
C GLY A 170 18.64 -15.29 -2.39
N VAL A 171 18.87 -16.02 -3.48
CA VAL A 171 18.31 -15.68 -4.81
C VAL A 171 16.79 -15.81 -4.80
N PHE A 172 16.26 -16.88 -4.20
CA PHE A 172 14.83 -17.11 -4.12
C PHE A 172 14.12 -16.04 -3.27
N SER A 173 14.68 -15.70 -2.12
CA SER A 173 14.20 -14.60 -1.27
C SER A 173 14.18 -13.26 -2.01
N LYS A 174 15.28 -12.89 -2.70
CA LYS A 174 15.32 -11.68 -3.53
C LYS A 174 14.25 -11.69 -4.62
N LYS A 175 14.00 -12.84 -5.25
CA LYS A 175 12.95 -12.98 -6.27
C LYS A 175 11.56 -12.71 -5.69
N ILE A 176 11.26 -13.28 -4.52
CA ILE A 176 9.99 -13.03 -3.81
C ILE A 176 9.83 -11.55 -3.49
N ILE A 177 10.86 -10.93 -2.89
CA ILE A 177 10.84 -9.51 -2.51
C ILE A 177 10.63 -8.62 -3.73
N ASN A 178 11.36 -8.86 -4.82
CA ASN A 178 11.20 -8.08 -6.06
C ASN A 178 9.81 -8.25 -6.69
N THR A 179 9.23 -9.44 -6.64
CA THR A 179 7.85 -9.66 -7.11
C THR A 179 6.84 -8.92 -6.23
N LEU A 180 7.00 -8.97 -4.90
CA LEU A 180 6.16 -8.21 -3.98
C LEU A 180 6.26 -6.70 -4.22
N GLN A 181 7.48 -6.19 -4.41
CA GLN A 181 7.72 -4.77 -4.73
C GLN A 181 7.07 -4.37 -6.05
N LYS A 182 7.17 -5.20 -7.10
CA LYS A 182 6.50 -4.94 -8.39
C LYS A 182 4.98 -4.90 -8.27
N VAL A 183 4.39 -5.84 -7.52
CA VAL A 183 2.95 -5.88 -7.28
C VAL A 183 2.49 -4.65 -6.49
N PHE A 184 3.28 -4.22 -5.51
CA PHE A 184 2.99 -3.05 -4.70
C PHE A 184 3.19 -1.74 -5.49
N SER A 185 4.27 -1.59 -6.26
CA SER A 185 4.54 -0.40 -7.07
C SER A 185 3.55 -0.25 -8.24
N TRP A 186 3.03 -1.35 -8.80
CA TRP A 186 2.00 -1.30 -9.84
C TRP A 186 0.65 -0.78 -9.30
N LYS A 187 0.35 -1.01 -8.02
CA LYS A 187 -0.84 -0.44 -7.36
C LYS A 187 -0.65 0.97 -6.81
N GLY A 188 0.59 1.46 -6.72
CA GLY A 188 0.92 2.81 -6.25
C GLY A 188 0.79 3.92 -7.30
N GLY A 189 0.48 3.60 -8.55
CA GLY A 189 0.31 4.57 -9.64
C GLY A 189 -1.13 5.04 -9.89
N ILE A 190 -2.04 4.82 -8.94
CA ILE A 190 -3.48 5.13 -9.10
C ILE A 190 -4.02 6.06 -8.00
N PHE A 191 -3.14 6.82 -7.35
CA PHE A 191 -3.52 7.92 -6.47
C PHE A 191 -2.85 9.20 -6.95
#